data_AF-A0AAD7NCI6-F1
#
_entry.id   AF-A0AAD7NCI6-F1
#
_cell.length_a   1.000
_cell.length_b   1.000
_cell.length_c   1.000
_cell.angle_alpha   90.00
_cell.angle_beta   90.00
_cell.angle_gamma   90.00
#
_symmetry.space_group_name_H-M   'P 1'
#
loop_
_entity.id
_entity.type
_entity.pdbx_description
1 polymer ?
#
loop_
_entity_poly.entity_id
_entity_poly.type
_entity_poly.pdbx_seq_one_letter_code
_entity_poly.pdbx_strand_id
1 'polypeptide(L)'
;MEEMLRALQGTTVTSTRPPAFVKLAPGDNGQSLPAVFFEHPETYEKHVGPDGRTRSWGLYPYIAPGKQGAGHEDVPYPMMRKMMHQMTYAPLNRDTKLVRPEDQFMSAVLAQRKRQLKQVDLGDLTRRDYVLRIHMPDIKTATEEDRIWRRFIVSGGMSLGVLQDKVLAPLMGWVRNFHAHILTDYRDGTQYGPKNSTAIDMMHVDASGYDFLNEDDYCVAHLMAAVGDACQYEYDLGDHFRHDIVVEKIAPLEESYGRVQVLGGSGICPMENGKGNDTWAEHIDTLTNLESGSTPAARRELLAEIYSMPNYTDRGWHKRPKFDPDWFDLAETTGAVMAALGTKLSYSAGAKTFKMPLAPEGLLPGPMSASKRKTTREVTVAPGDSFGFFEELKKDGRDSRRATACAACGNPNDLKACSGCGQRFYCGQACQKAHWKSTHKRECALEKK
;
A
#
# COMPACT_ATOMS: atom_id res chain seq x y z
N MET A 1 14.44 13.51 24.47
CA MET A 1 14.11 12.30 25.26
C MET A 1 13.27 12.63 26.49
N GLU A 2 13.68 13.56 27.36
CA GLU A 2 12.88 13.98 28.54
C GLU A 2 11.61 14.78 28.19
N GLU A 3 11.67 15.68 27.20
CA GLU A 3 10.46 16.36 26.68
C GLU A 3 9.53 15.42 25.89
N MET A 4 10.12 14.45 25.18
CA MET A 4 9.40 13.35 24.51
C MET A 4 8.67 12.51 25.56
N LEU A 5 9.35 12.11 26.64
CA LEU A 5 8.76 11.42 27.79
C LEU A 5 7.67 12.27 28.48
N ARG A 6 7.81 13.60 28.57
CA ARG A 6 6.77 14.47 29.17
C ARG A 6 5.54 14.65 28.29
N ALA A 7 5.70 14.73 26.96
CA ALA A 7 4.57 14.73 26.02
C ALA A 7 3.88 13.35 25.95
N LEU A 8 4.67 12.27 26.04
CA LEU A 8 4.22 10.88 26.07
C LEU A 8 3.60 10.46 27.43
N GLN A 9 4.00 11.08 28.54
CA GLN A 9 3.40 10.92 29.87
C GLN A 9 1.94 11.38 29.93
N GLY A 10 1.49 12.21 28.97
CA GLY A 10 0.07 12.55 28.82
C GLY A 10 -0.78 11.44 28.18
N THR A 11 -0.17 10.43 27.56
CA THR A 11 -0.86 9.38 26.78
C THR A 11 -0.78 7.97 27.36
N THR A 12 0.21 7.68 28.21
CA THR A 12 0.23 6.42 28.98
C THR A 12 -0.42 6.65 30.33
N VAL A 13 -1.73 6.44 30.38
CA VAL A 13 -2.41 6.28 31.66
C VAL A 13 -1.99 4.92 32.20
N THR A 14 -1.41 4.87 33.41
CA THR A 14 -1.65 3.75 34.31
C THR A 14 -3.14 3.79 34.65
N SER A 15 -3.99 3.41 33.70
CA SER A 15 -5.43 3.51 33.85
C SER A 15 -5.84 2.54 34.95
N THR A 16 -6.12 3.08 36.12
CA THR A 16 -6.77 2.34 37.21
C THR A 16 -8.23 2.01 36.87
N ARG A 17 -8.76 2.52 35.76
CA ARG A 17 -10.10 2.23 35.26
C ARG A 17 -10.08 0.94 34.43
N PRO A 18 -10.99 -0.01 34.70
CA PRO A 18 -11.13 -1.21 33.88
C PRO A 18 -11.56 -0.83 32.44
N PRO A 19 -11.07 -1.53 31.41
CA PRO A 19 -11.50 -1.28 30.04
C PRO A 19 -13.00 -1.49 29.85
N ALA A 20 -13.64 -0.64 29.03
CA ALA A 20 -15.09 -0.70 28.81
C ALA A 20 -15.54 -1.91 27.96
N PHE A 21 -14.65 -2.45 27.13
CA PHE A 21 -14.98 -3.52 26.17
C PHE A 21 -13.97 -4.67 26.16
N VAL A 22 -12.67 -4.35 26.08
CA VAL A 22 -11.62 -5.36 25.93
C VAL A 22 -11.37 -6.12 27.23
N LYS A 23 -11.01 -7.39 27.12
CA LYS A 23 -10.62 -8.23 28.26
C LYS A 23 -9.11 -8.41 28.27
N LEU A 24 -8.48 -8.01 29.37
CA LEU A 24 -7.06 -8.26 29.63
C LEU A 24 -6.87 -9.68 30.18
N ALA A 25 -5.76 -10.33 29.80
CA ALA A 25 -5.35 -11.61 30.35
C ALA A 25 -4.97 -11.51 31.85
N PRO A 26 -5.00 -12.62 32.61
CA PRO A 26 -4.45 -12.63 33.96
C PRO A 26 -2.99 -12.16 33.99
N GLY A 27 -2.68 -11.19 34.85
CA GLY A 27 -1.35 -10.58 34.97
C GLY A 27 -1.08 -9.44 33.98
N ASP A 28 -1.98 -9.18 33.03
CA ASP A 28 -1.94 -8.01 32.18
C ASP A 28 -2.73 -6.85 32.82
N ASN A 29 -2.00 -5.81 33.22
CA ASN A 29 -2.55 -4.61 33.86
C ASN A 29 -2.82 -3.48 32.86
N GLY A 30 -2.67 -3.72 31.56
CA GLY A 30 -2.88 -2.71 30.51
C GLY A 30 -1.72 -1.73 30.36
N GLN A 31 -0.57 -1.98 30.97
CA GLN A 31 0.62 -1.15 30.78
C GLN A 31 1.01 -1.10 29.30
N SER A 32 1.28 0.13 28.80
CA SER A 32 1.60 0.42 27.40
C SER A 32 0.48 0.14 26.40
N LEU A 33 -0.75 -0.12 26.85
CA LEU A 33 -1.92 -0.14 26.00
C LEU A 33 -2.41 1.30 25.79
N PRO A 34 -2.57 1.77 24.53
CA PRO A 34 -3.08 3.12 24.27
C PRO A 34 -4.45 3.38 24.93
N ALA A 35 -4.67 4.61 25.41
CA ALA A 35 -5.87 4.98 26.17
C ALA A 35 -7.19 4.64 25.45
N VAL A 36 -7.22 4.78 24.12
CA VAL A 36 -8.39 4.46 23.29
C VAL A 36 -8.90 3.03 23.47
N PHE A 37 -8.02 2.06 23.78
CA PHE A 37 -8.42 0.67 24.01
C PHE A 37 -9.11 0.44 25.36
N PHE A 38 -9.07 1.43 26.27
CA PHE A 38 -9.88 1.41 27.49
C PHE A 38 -11.31 1.91 27.26
N GLU A 39 -11.59 2.52 26.10
CA GLU A 39 -12.91 3.00 25.70
C GLU A 39 -13.74 1.90 25.02
N HIS A 40 -14.96 2.24 24.62
CA HIS A 40 -15.83 1.32 23.87
C HIS A 40 -15.64 1.53 22.36
N PRO A 41 -15.41 0.47 21.56
CA PRO A 41 -15.06 0.57 20.15
C PRO A 41 -16.13 1.21 19.25
N GLU A 42 -17.38 1.23 19.70
CA GLU A 42 -18.46 1.86 18.92
C GLU A 42 -18.62 3.37 19.17
N THR A 43 -18.01 3.91 20.22
CA THR A 43 -18.25 5.29 20.70
C THR A 43 -16.99 6.03 21.13
N TYR A 44 -15.79 5.47 20.90
CA TYR A 44 -14.54 6.13 21.27
C TYR A 44 -14.38 7.46 20.53
N GLU A 45 -13.72 8.40 21.18
CA GLU A 45 -13.43 9.70 20.56
C GLU A 45 -12.30 9.54 19.55
N LYS A 46 -12.59 9.84 18.28
CA LYS A 46 -11.59 9.77 17.22
C LYS A 46 -10.72 11.02 17.23
N HIS A 47 -9.41 10.82 17.19
CA HIS A 47 -8.47 11.90 16.99
C HIS A 47 -8.53 12.44 15.55
N VAL A 48 -8.81 13.73 15.43
CA VAL A 48 -8.80 14.47 14.17
C VAL A 48 -7.57 15.38 14.15
N GLY A 49 -6.81 15.35 13.06
CA GLY A 49 -5.65 16.23 12.88
C GLY A 49 -6.05 17.70 12.76
N PRO A 50 -5.08 18.63 12.92
CA PRO A 50 -5.31 20.06 12.75
C PRO A 50 -5.74 20.43 11.32
N ASP A 51 -5.46 19.55 10.35
CA ASP A 51 -5.90 19.62 8.96
C ASP A 51 -7.34 19.12 8.75
N GLY A 52 -8.05 18.75 9.82
CA GLY A 52 -9.40 18.20 9.77
C GLY A 52 -9.47 16.74 9.30
N ARG A 53 -8.31 16.07 9.15
CA ARG A 53 -8.24 14.70 8.63
C ARG A 53 -8.05 13.68 9.75
N THR A 54 -8.78 12.59 9.68
CA THR A 54 -8.66 11.44 10.59
C THR A 54 -7.75 10.38 9.97
N ARG A 55 -6.83 9.82 10.76
CA ARG A 55 -5.86 8.79 10.33
C ARG A 55 -5.88 7.59 11.26
N SER A 56 -5.53 6.41 10.77
CA SER A 56 -5.42 5.18 11.58
C SER A 56 -6.63 4.96 12.49
N TRP A 57 -7.83 4.98 11.91
CA TRP A 57 -9.14 4.89 12.59
C TRP A 57 -9.45 6.03 13.57
N GLY A 58 -8.55 6.99 13.76
CA GLY A 58 -8.62 7.99 14.82
C GLY A 58 -8.09 7.49 16.16
N LEU A 59 -7.30 6.40 16.17
CA LEU A 59 -6.77 5.78 17.40
C LEU A 59 -5.66 6.60 18.06
N TYR A 60 -4.99 7.47 17.29
CA TYR A 60 -3.79 8.17 17.73
C TYR A 60 -3.87 9.67 17.39
N PRO A 61 -3.29 10.53 18.25
CA PRO A 61 -3.17 11.94 17.93
C PRO A 61 -2.33 12.14 16.67
N TYR A 62 -2.65 13.18 15.91
CA TYR A 62 -1.83 13.58 14.76
C TYR A 62 -0.46 14.09 15.22
N ILE A 63 0.60 13.60 14.59
CA ILE A 63 1.96 14.09 14.75
C ILE A 63 2.41 14.75 13.44
N ALA A 64 2.93 15.96 13.51
CA ALA A 64 3.30 16.76 12.33
C ALA A 64 4.63 16.28 11.70
N PRO A 65 4.77 16.35 10.36
CA PRO A 65 6.03 16.13 9.63
C PRO A 65 7.22 16.94 10.19
N GLY A 66 8.44 16.39 10.15
CA GLY A 66 9.67 17.10 10.54
C GLY A 66 9.99 17.19 12.05
N LYS A 67 9.17 16.62 12.94
CA LYS A 67 9.60 16.29 14.31
C LYS A 67 10.13 14.85 14.32
N GLN A 68 11.16 14.51 15.10
CA GLN A 68 11.40 13.09 15.41
C GLN A 68 10.08 12.51 15.95
N GLY A 69 9.56 11.48 15.29
CA GLY A 69 8.20 10.93 15.46
C GLY A 69 7.11 11.49 14.56
N ALA A 70 7.49 12.12 13.45
CA ALA A 70 6.61 12.71 12.44
C ALA A 70 5.77 11.73 11.63
N GLY A 71 6.05 10.43 11.73
CA GLY A 71 5.15 9.37 11.30
C GLY A 71 4.51 8.69 12.51
N HIS A 72 3.55 7.81 12.25
CA HIS A 72 3.07 6.84 13.24
C HIS A 72 4.19 5.89 13.77
N GLU A 73 5.39 6.08 13.21
CA GLU A 73 6.70 5.44 13.29
C GLU A 73 7.38 5.46 14.67
N ASP A 74 7.25 6.52 15.48
CA ASP A 74 7.93 6.62 16.79
C ASP A 74 6.99 6.52 17.99
N VAL A 75 5.89 5.78 17.85
CA VAL A 75 5.13 5.37 19.02
C VAL A 75 5.74 4.04 19.49
N PRO A 76 6.66 3.99 20.47
CA PRO A 76 7.25 2.72 20.94
C PRO A 76 6.22 1.77 21.54
N TYR A 77 5.00 2.24 21.81
CA TYR A 77 3.99 1.50 22.56
C TYR A 77 3.52 0.21 21.86
N PRO A 78 3.09 0.18 20.59
CA PRO A 78 2.60 -1.06 19.99
C PRO A 78 3.70 -2.14 19.93
N MET A 79 4.94 -1.75 19.61
CA MET A 79 6.07 -2.68 19.59
C MET A 79 6.43 -3.17 21.00
N MET A 80 6.60 -2.27 21.98
CA MET A 80 6.90 -2.64 23.37
C MET A 80 5.80 -3.51 23.98
N ARG A 81 4.54 -3.18 23.72
CA ARG A 81 3.36 -3.92 24.16
C ARG A 81 3.33 -5.32 23.57
N LYS A 82 3.55 -5.44 22.25
CA LYS A 82 3.66 -6.72 21.56
C LYS A 82 4.79 -7.56 22.15
N MET A 83 5.96 -6.97 22.41
CA MET A 83 7.11 -7.65 23.03
C MET A 83 6.81 -8.14 24.45
N MET A 84 6.25 -7.28 25.32
CA MET A 84 5.94 -7.61 26.71
C MET A 84 4.91 -8.75 26.85
N HIS A 85 3.90 -8.77 25.98
CA HIS A 85 2.79 -9.72 26.07
C HIS A 85 2.80 -10.78 24.96
N GLN A 86 3.91 -10.91 24.21
CA GLN A 86 4.04 -11.87 23.12
C GLN A 86 3.72 -13.29 23.61
N MET A 87 4.23 -13.68 24.78
CA MET A 87 4.01 -15.00 25.36
C MET A 87 2.61 -15.16 25.97
N THR A 88 2.03 -14.08 26.50
CA THR A 88 0.69 -14.07 27.11
C THR A 88 -0.39 -14.33 26.07
N TYR A 89 -0.29 -13.69 24.90
CA TYR A 89 -1.27 -13.80 23.82
C TYR A 89 -0.74 -14.64 22.63
N ALA A 90 0.32 -15.44 22.82
CA ALA A 90 0.91 -16.25 21.77
C ALA A 90 -0.09 -17.28 21.21
N PRO A 91 -0.21 -17.40 19.87
CA PRO A 91 -1.01 -18.46 19.24
C PRO A 91 -0.53 -19.89 19.58
N LEU A 92 0.71 -20.04 20.06
CA LEU A 92 1.32 -21.32 20.45
C LEU A 92 0.86 -21.83 21.82
N ASN A 93 0.23 -20.98 22.64
CA ASN A 93 -0.27 -21.37 23.95
C ASN A 93 -1.63 -22.07 23.79
N ARG A 94 -1.60 -23.37 23.45
CA ARG A 94 -2.79 -24.17 23.08
C ARG A 94 -3.89 -24.21 24.16
N ASP A 95 -3.52 -23.98 25.41
CA ASP A 95 -4.42 -24.11 26.55
C ASP A 95 -5.22 -22.83 26.84
N THR A 96 -4.84 -21.68 26.25
CA THR A 96 -5.57 -20.42 26.44
C THR A 96 -5.75 -19.70 25.10
N LYS A 97 -6.98 -19.69 24.58
CA LYS A 97 -7.35 -18.92 23.36
C LYS A 97 -7.51 -17.44 23.68
N LEU A 98 -6.48 -16.82 24.27
CA LEU A 98 -6.51 -15.40 24.61
C LEU A 98 -6.27 -14.58 23.35
N VAL A 99 -7.12 -13.58 23.14
CA VAL A 99 -7.03 -12.63 22.02
C VAL A 99 -6.50 -11.32 22.58
N ARG A 100 -5.59 -10.65 21.86
CA ARG A 100 -5.04 -9.37 22.33
C ARG A 100 -6.18 -8.35 22.52
N PRO A 101 -6.12 -7.47 23.54
CA PRO A 101 -7.10 -6.39 23.73
C PRO A 101 -7.28 -5.54 22.47
N GLU A 102 -6.17 -5.25 21.78
CA GLU A 102 -6.11 -4.50 20.54
C GLU A 102 -6.93 -5.21 19.44
N ASP A 103 -6.71 -6.52 19.25
CA ASP A 103 -7.44 -7.32 18.25
C ASP A 103 -8.95 -7.43 18.59
N GLN A 104 -9.31 -7.51 19.88
CA GLN A 104 -10.70 -7.50 20.33
C GLN A 104 -11.39 -6.19 19.94
N PHE A 105 -10.76 -5.06 20.26
CA PHE A 105 -11.28 -3.72 19.95
C PHE A 105 -11.40 -3.52 18.44
N MET A 106 -10.34 -3.81 17.69
CA MET A 106 -10.32 -3.64 16.24
C MET A 106 -11.34 -4.54 15.55
N SER A 107 -11.54 -5.77 16.02
CA SER A 107 -12.58 -6.64 15.49
C SER A 107 -13.98 -6.00 15.59
N ALA A 108 -14.26 -5.30 16.69
CA ALA A 108 -15.53 -4.58 16.87
C ALA A 108 -15.63 -3.34 15.98
N VAL A 109 -14.56 -2.53 15.88
CA VAL A 109 -14.48 -1.36 14.99
C VAL A 109 -14.73 -1.78 13.53
N LEU A 110 -14.03 -2.82 13.07
CA LEU A 110 -14.18 -3.35 11.71
C LEU A 110 -15.58 -3.92 11.48
N ALA A 111 -16.16 -4.63 12.45
CA ALA A 111 -17.52 -5.16 12.34
C ALA A 111 -18.57 -4.06 12.25
N GLN A 112 -18.45 -3.00 13.05
CA GLN A 112 -19.31 -1.81 12.97
C GLN A 112 -19.17 -1.14 11.61
N ARG A 113 -17.94 -0.87 11.16
CA ARG A 113 -17.71 -0.21 9.87
C ARG A 113 -18.21 -1.04 8.69
N LYS A 114 -18.04 -2.38 8.72
CA LYS A 114 -18.63 -3.28 7.72
C LYS A 114 -20.15 -3.20 7.67
N ARG A 115 -20.84 -3.04 8.81
CA ARG A 115 -22.30 -2.86 8.86
C ARG A 115 -22.71 -1.52 8.22
N GLN A 116 -21.98 -0.45 8.51
CA GLN A 116 -22.22 0.88 7.93
C GLN A 116 -22.01 0.87 6.41
N LEU A 117 -20.87 0.34 5.93
CA LEU A 117 -20.54 0.32 4.50
C LEU A 117 -21.50 -0.55 3.68
N LYS A 118 -22.12 -1.58 4.27
CA LYS A 118 -23.17 -2.38 3.60
C LYS A 118 -24.44 -1.58 3.31
N GLN A 119 -24.67 -0.48 4.02
CA GLN A 119 -25.85 0.38 3.84
C GLN A 119 -25.58 1.56 2.88
N VAL A 120 -24.34 1.74 2.45
CA VAL A 120 -23.97 2.81 1.52
C VAL A 120 -24.50 2.45 0.13
N ASP A 121 -25.39 3.30 -0.41
CA ASP A 121 -25.78 3.25 -1.80
C ASP A 121 -24.83 4.14 -2.62
N LEU A 122 -24.07 3.51 -3.51
CA LEU A 122 -23.14 4.21 -4.40
C LEU A 122 -23.80 4.73 -5.67
N GLY A 123 -25.04 4.35 -5.95
CA GLY A 123 -25.73 4.71 -7.18
C GLY A 123 -24.88 4.45 -8.44
N ASP A 124 -24.77 5.45 -9.29
CA ASP A 124 -24.00 5.38 -10.54
C ASP A 124 -22.52 5.79 -10.39
N LEU A 125 -22.05 6.16 -9.19
CA LEU A 125 -20.65 6.54 -8.95
C LEU A 125 -19.68 5.43 -9.35
N THR A 126 -20.09 4.17 -9.20
CA THR A 126 -19.30 3.00 -9.61
C THR A 126 -19.05 2.92 -11.13
N ARG A 127 -19.82 3.67 -11.93
CA ARG A 127 -19.69 3.72 -13.38
C ARG A 127 -19.14 5.04 -13.90
N ARG A 128 -18.92 6.01 -13.01
CA ARG A 128 -18.36 7.32 -13.36
C ARG A 128 -16.84 7.31 -13.35
N ASP A 129 -16.26 8.17 -14.18
CA ASP A 129 -14.81 8.37 -14.25
C ASP A 129 -14.36 9.45 -13.27
N TYR A 130 -13.36 9.11 -12.48
CA TYR A 130 -12.74 9.95 -11.46
C TYR A 130 -11.40 10.44 -12.00
N VAL A 131 -11.22 11.76 -12.07
CA VAL A 131 -9.91 12.38 -12.26
C VAL A 131 -9.29 12.54 -10.88
N LEU A 132 -8.23 11.76 -10.63
CA LEU A 132 -7.51 11.72 -9.38
C LEU A 132 -6.13 12.37 -9.55
N ARG A 133 -5.70 13.08 -8.52
CA ARG A 133 -4.32 13.54 -8.35
C ARG A 133 -3.71 12.84 -7.15
N ILE A 134 -2.62 12.12 -7.36
CA ILE A 134 -1.75 11.60 -6.30
C ILE A 134 -0.51 12.48 -6.19
N HIS A 135 -0.07 12.80 -4.97
CA HIS A 135 1.17 13.51 -4.73
C HIS A 135 1.82 13.07 -3.40
N MET A 136 3.11 13.35 -3.24
CA MET A 136 3.83 13.11 -1.99
C MET A 136 3.93 14.43 -1.20
N PRO A 137 3.16 14.61 -0.12
CA PRO A 137 2.97 15.92 0.51
C PRO A 137 4.25 16.47 1.15
N ASP A 138 5.19 15.62 1.56
CA ASP A 138 6.41 16.03 2.27
C ASP A 138 7.58 16.36 1.31
N ILE A 139 7.41 16.14 0.00
CA ILE A 139 8.49 16.33 -0.99
C ILE A 139 8.14 17.50 -1.91
N LYS A 140 8.74 18.66 -1.62
CA LYS A 140 8.45 19.93 -2.27
C LYS A 140 9.55 20.41 -3.21
N THR A 141 9.17 21.29 -4.15
CA THR A 141 10.12 22.12 -4.89
C THR A 141 10.58 23.29 -4.03
N ALA A 142 11.59 24.05 -4.48
CA ALA A 142 12.01 25.28 -3.81
C ALA A 142 10.92 26.38 -3.78
N THR A 143 9.86 26.23 -4.57
CA THR A 143 8.69 27.13 -4.62
C THR A 143 7.50 26.57 -3.83
N GLU A 144 7.70 25.56 -2.98
CA GLU A 144 6.67 24.91 -2.14
C GLU A 144 5.58 24.14 -2.94
N GLU A 145 5.82 23.86 -4.21
CA GLU A 145 4.94 23.02 -5.03
C GLU A 145 5.22 21.52 -4.79
N ASP A 146 4.22 20.65 -4.99
CA ASP A 146 4.47 19.20 -4.96
C ASP A 146 5.48 18.82 -6.04
N ARG A 147 6.63 18.29 -5.67
CA ARG A 147 7.65 17.87 -6.64
C ARG A 147 7.26 16.57 -7.32
N ILE A 148 6.70 15.62 -6.56
CA ILE A 148 6.32 14.30 -7.08
C ILE A 148 4.79 14.18 -7.08
N TRP A 149 4.21 14.13 -8.28
CA TRP A 149 2.75 13.95 -8.45
C TRP A 149 2.38 13.29 -9.76
N ARG A 150 1.18 12.70 -9.82
CA ARG A 150 0.58 12.13 -11.02
C ARG A 150 -0.91 12.47 -11.08
N ARG A 151 -1.43 12.69 -12.28
CA ARG A 151 -2.85 12.87 -12.54
C ARG A 151 -3.33 11.75 -13.46
N PHE A 152 -4.44 11.13 -13.12
CA PHE A 152 -4.92 9.93 -13.81
C PHE A 152 -6.44 9.77 -13.68
N ILE A 153 -7.00 8.97 -14.57
CA ILE A 153 -8.42 8.62 -14.61
C ILE A 153 -8.59 7.16 -14.20
N VAL A 154 -9.57 6.88 -13.34
CA VAL A 154 -10.05 5.53 -13.02
C VAL A 154 -11.58 5.54 -12.90
N SER A 155 -12.21 4.36 -13.03
CA SER A 155 -13.63 4.22 -12.70
C SER A 155 -13.84 4.17 -11.19
N GLY A 156 -14.90 4.80 -10.68
CA GLY A 156 -15.32 4.71 -9.29
C GLY A 156 -15.62 3.27 -8.82
N GLY A 157 -15.91 2.36 -9.74
CA GLY A 157 -16.16 0.94 -9.46
C GLY A 157 -14.91 0.07 -9.39
N MET A 158 -13.72 0.64 -9.61
CA MET A 158 -12.46 -0.11 -9.52
C MET A 158 -12.23 -0.57 -8.08
N SER A 159 -11.97 -1.86 -7.87
CA SER A 159 -11.68 -2.36 -6.53
C SER A 159 -10.38 -1.77 -6.00
N LEU A 160 -10.28 -1.58 -4.68
CA LEU A 160 -9.12 -0.90 -4.09
C LEU A 160 -7.82 -1.71 -4.27
N GLY A 161 -7.88 -3.06 -4.23
CA GLY A 161 -6.72 -3.91 -4.54
C GLY A 161 -6.28 -3.81 -6.00
N VAL A 162 -7.21 -3.66 -6.96
CA VAL A 162 -6.86 -3.41 -8.37
C VAL A 162 -6.28 -2.01 -8.54
N LEU A 163 -6.86 -1.01 -7.88
CA LEU A 163 -6.34 0.36 -7.87
C LEU A 163 -4.88 0.36 -7.41
N GLN A 164 -4.57 -0.26 -6.27
CA GLN A 164 -3.20 -0.31 -5.77
C GLN A 164 -2.27 -1.07 -6.71
N ASP A 165 -2.55 -2.35 -6.97
CA ASP A 165 -1.61 -3.25 -7.63
C ASP A 165 -1.42 -2.91 -9.12
N LYS A 166 -2.48 -2.42 -9.77
CA LYS A 166 -2.49 -2.20 -11.23
C LYS A 166 -2.34 -0.76 -11.65
N VAL A 167 -2.66 0.18 -10.76
CA VAL A 167 -2.61 1.61 -11.07
C VAL A 167 -1.57 2.29 -10.19
N LEU A 168 -1.78 2.41 -8.88
CA LEU A 168 -0.94 3.23 -8.00
C LEU A 168 0.52 2.77 -7.97
N ALA A 169 0.77 1.46 -7.78
CA ALA A 169 2.13 0.94 -7.77
C ALA A 169 2.91 1.25 -9.07
N PRO A 170 2.44 0.84 -10.27
CA PRO A 170 3.15 1.19 -11.50
C PRO A 170 3.11 2.70 -11.85
N LEU A 171 2.09 3.45 -11.42
CA LEU A 171 2.00 4.90 -11.61
C LEU A 171 3.07 5.65 -10.81
N MET A 172 3.33 5.18 -9.58
CA MET A 172 4.33 5.72 -8.65
C MET A 172 5.64 4.94 -8.64
N GLY A 173 5.94 4.14 -9.67
CA GLY A 173 7.25 3.52 -9.80
C GLY A 173 7.44 2.22 -9.00
N TRP A 174 6.65 1.99 -7.97
CA TRP A 174 6.76 0.87 -7.03
C TRP A 174 6.69 -0.51 -7.67
N VAL A 175 7.40 -1.46 -7.07
CA VAL A 175 7.37 -2.88 -7.41
C VAL A 175 6.09 -3.48 -6.88
N ARG A 176 5.33 -4.08 -7.80
CA ARG A 176 4.09 -4.77 -7.48
C ARG A 176 4.36 -5.97 -6.58
N ASN A 177 3.45 -6.20 -5.62
CA ASN A 177 3.50 -7.31 -4.68
C ASN A 177 4.73 -7.34 -3.75
N PHE A 178 5.48 -6.23 -3.61
CA PHE A 178 6.72 -6.23 -2.83
C PHE A 178 6.48 -5.91 -1.37
N HIS A 179 5.83 -4.77 -1.11
CA HIS A 179 5.47 -4.30 0.21
C HIS A 179 3.96 -4.34 0.43
N ALA A 180 3.53 -4.29 1.69
CA ALA A 180 2.16 -4.01 2.05
C ALA A 180 1.85 -2.52 1.90
N HIS A 181 0.56 -2.18 1.99
CA HIS A 181 0.06 -0.84 1.81
C HIS A 181 -1.27 -0.64 2.52
N ILE A 182 -1.62 0.61 2.81
CA ILE A 182 -2.90 0.99 3.41
C ILE A 182 -3.46 2.22 2.68
N LEU A 183 -4.75 2.16 2.36
CA LEU A 183 -5.56 3.30 1.95
C LEU A 183 -6.39 3.79 3.14
N THR A 184 -6.24 5.06 3.52
CA THR A 184 -6.95 5.64 4.67
C THR A 184 -7.93 6.72 4.21
N ASP A 185 -9.22 6.53 4.49
CA ASP A 185 -10.25 7.56 4.29
C ASP A 185 -10.05 8.69 5.30
N TYR A 186 -9.71 9.90 4.85
CA TYR A 186 -9.46 11.01 5.76
C TYR A 186 -10.69 11.53 6.48
N ARG A 187 -11.90 11.20 6.03
CA ARG A 187 -13.15 11.67 6.65
C ARG A 187 -13.39 11.02 8.01
N ASP A 188 -12.97 9.77 8.17
CA ASP A 188 -13.24 9.01 9.41
C ASP A 188 -12.13 8.03 9.83
N GLY A 189 -11.00 8.02 9.13
CA GLY A 189 -9.83 7.19 9.42
C GLY A 189 -9.99 5.72 9.02
N THR A 190 -11.05 5.32 8.32
CA THR A 190 -11.23 3.93 7.90
C THR A 190 -10.06 3.48 7.01
N GLN A 191 -9.48 2.33 7.33
CA GLN A 191 -8.35 1.77 6.59
C GLN A 191 -8.73 0.54 5.76
N TYR A 192 -8.15 0.46 4.57
CA TYR A 192 -8.29 -0.65 3.62
C TYR A 192 -6.90 -1.14 3.20
N GLY A 193 -6.70 -2.45 3.12
CA GLY A 193 -5.42 -3.01 2.73
C GLY A 193 -5.46 -4.52 2.41
N PRO A 194 -4.30 -5.12 2.15
CA PRO A 194 -4.18 -6.49 1.67
C PRO A 194 -4.26 -7.50 2.84
N LYS A 195 -5.48 -7.85 3.27
CA LYS A 195 -5.76 -8.57 4.55
C LYS A 195 -4.98 -9.88 4.76
N ASN A 196 -4.60 -10.55 3.68
CA ASN A 196 -3.88 -11.82 3.72
C ASN A 196 -2.42 -11.68 3.24
N SER A 197 -1.86 -10.47 3.25
CA SER A 197 -0.50 -10.23 2.78
C SER A 197 0.53 -11.00 3.60
N THR A 198 1.52 -11.55 2.92
CA THR A 198 2.73 -12.13 3.54
C THR A 198 3.96 -11.26 3.31
N ALA A 199 3.77 -10.00 2.91
CA ALA A 199 4.88 -9.04 2.83
C ALA A 199 5.53 -8.88 4.21
N ILE A 200 6.85 -8.69 4.24
CA ILE A 200 7.64 -8.74 5.48
C ILE A 200 7.23 -7.60 6.43
N ASP A 201 6.98 -6.43 5.86
CA ASP A 201 6.57 -5.20 6.53
C ASP A 201 5.19 -5.28 7.20
N MET A 202 4.36 -6.30 6.92
CA MET A 202 3.13 -6.57 7.68
C MET A 202 3.39 -6.76 9.18
N MET A 203 4.63 -7.05 9.59
CA MET A 203 5.00 -7.06 11.01
C MET A 203 4.80 -5.71 11.72
N HIS A 204 4.80 -4.61 10.98
CA HIS A 204 4.60 -3.24 11.44
C HIS A 204 3.14 -2.78 11.43
N VAL A 205 2.16 -3.64 11.09
CA VAL A 205 0.74 -3.24 11.01
C VAL A 205 0.20 -2.63 12.32
N ASP A 206 0.71 -3.06 13.48
CA ASP A 206 0.36 -2.49 14.78
C ASP A 206 0.71 -0.99 14.87
N ALA A 207 1.74 -0.55 14.14
CA ALA A 207 2.17 0.84 13.99
C ALA A 207 1.47 1.59 12.84
N SER A 208 0.58 0.95 12.06
CA SER A 208 -0.22 1.63 11.02
C SER A 208 -1.72 1.48 11.24
N GLY A 209 -2.16 1.32 12.49
CA GLY A 209 -3.59 1.24 12.84
C GLY A 209 -4.13 -0.16 13.17
N TYR A 210 -3.23 -1.13 13.40
CA TYR A 210 -3.46 -2.52 13.85
C TYR A 210 -4.19 -3.43 12.88
N ASP A 211 -5.27 -2.96 12.27
CA ASP A 211 -6.05 -3.77 11.36
C ASP A 211 -6.82 -2.94 10.33
N PHE A 212 -7.14 -3.56 9.21
CA PHE A 212 -7.83 -2.92 8.09
C PHE A 212 -8.89 -3.80 7.43
N LEU A 213 -9.79 -3.16 6.70
CA LEU A 213 -10.76 -3.82 5.85
C LEU A 213 -10.07 -4.43 4.63
N ASN A 214 -10.60 -5.55 4.15
CA ASN A 214 -10.08 -6.20 2.96
C ASN A 214 -10.41 -5.34 1.72
N GLU A 215 -9.38 -4.81 1.07
CA GLU A 215 -9.51 -3.88 -0.05
C GLU A 215 -10.28 -4.42 -1.25
N ASP A 216 -10.25 -5.74 -1.47
CA ASP A 216 -10.95 -6.41 -2.57
C ASP A 216 -12.48 -6.42 -2.42
N ASP A 217 -12.99 -6.11 -1.23
CA ASP A 217 -14.44 -6.03 -0.97
C ASP A 217 -15.00 -4.61 -1.20
N TYR A 218 -14.15 -3.63 -1.51
CA TYR A 218 -14.52 -2.22 -1.66
C TYR A 218 -13.93 -1.62 -2.95
N CYS A 219 -14.42 -0.43 -3.33
CA CYS A 219 -14.03 0.24 -4.56
C CYS A 219 -13.76 1.74 -4.33
N VAL A 220 -13.20 2.42 -5.34
CA VAL A 220 -12.87 3.86 -5.29
C VAL A 220 -14.04 4.70 -4.77
N ALA A 221 -15.27 4.45 -5.23
CA ALA A 221 -16.46 5.21 -4.81
C ALA A 221 -16.85 5.00 -3.33
N HIS A 222 -16.44 3.89 -2.69
CA HIS A 222 -16.58 3.75 -1.23
C HIS A 222 -15.60 4.66 -0.49
N LEU A 223 -14.37 4.79 -1.02
CA LEU A 223 -13.28 5.54 -0.41
C LEU A 223 -13.40 7.05 -0.64
N MET A 224 -13.86 7.48 -1.81
CA MET A 224 -14.03 8.88 -2.20
C MET A 224 -15.28 9.01 -3.09
N ALA A 225 -16.29 9.76 -2.64
CA ALA A 225 -17.61 9.85 -3.27
C ALA A 225 -17.91 11.22 -3.89
N ALA A 226 -17.18 12.27 -3.50
CA ALA A 226 -17.36 13.63 -3.97
C ALA A 226 -16.06 14.27 -4.46
N VAL A 227 -16.19 15.33 -5.27
CA VAL A 227 -15.05 16.18 -5.64
C VAL A 227 -14.50 16.85 -4.38
N GLY A 228 -13.17 16.84 -4.23
CA GLY A 228 -12.48 17.33 -3.04
C GLY A 228 -12.31 16.28 -1.93
N ASP A 229 -12.99 15.13 -2.02
CA ASP A 229 -12.65 13.99 -1.14
C ASP A 229 -11.19 13.59 -1.37
N ALA A 230 -10.53 13.18 -0.28
CA ALA A 230 -9.15 12.78 -0.29
C ALA A 230 -8.92 11.56 0.61
N CYS A 231 -7.92 10.76 0.25
CA CYS A 231 -7.45 9.64 1.05
C CYS A 231 -5.93 9.59 1.11
N GLN A 232 -5.39 8.96 2.14
CA GLN A 232 -3.97 8.61 2.18
C GLN A 232 -3.72 7.32 1.42
N TYR A 233 -2.59 7.23 0.74
CA TYR A 233 -1.98 5.99 0.30
C TYR A 233 -0.60 5.84 0.94
N GLU A 234 -0.51 4.93 1.90
CA GLU A 234 0.72 4.51 2.56
C GLU A 234 1.25 3.26 1.88
N TYR A 235 2.48 3.33 1.35
CA TYR A 235 3.18 2.21 0.73
C TYR A 235 4.42 1.88 1.55
N ASP A 236 4.69 0.58 1.73
CA ASP A 236 5.72 0.06 2.62
C ASP A 236 5.46 0.41 4.08
N LEU A 237 4.97 -0.57 4.85
CA LEU A 237 4.69 -0.36 6.28
C LEU A 237 5.98 -0.34 7.13
N GLY A 238 7.15 -0.57 6.55
CA GLY A 238 8.44 -0.35 7.20
C GLY A 238 8.94 1.07 7.01
N ASP A 239 8.88 1.58 5.78
CA ASP A 239 9.41 2.90 5.40
C ASP A 239 8.38 4.03 5.38
N HIS A 240 7.09 3.68 5.37
CA HIS A 240 5.94 4.59 5.41
C HIS A 240 5.96 5.69 4.33
N PHE A 241 6.11 5.31 3.06
CA PHE A 241 5.96 6.28 1.96
C PHE A 241 4.51 6.78 1.88
N ARG A 242 4.31 8.05 2.21
CA ARG A 242 2.99 8.68 2.29
C ARG A 242 2.66 9.43 1.01
N HIS A 243 1.45 9.20 0.53
CA HIS A 243 0.87 9.92 -0.59
C HIS A 243 -0.52 10.40 -0.22
N ASP A 244 -0.91 11.55 -0.76
CA ASP A 244 -2.28 12.03 -0.75
C ASP A 244 -2.89 11.83 -2.13
N ILE A 245 -4.11 11.28 -2.17
CA ILE A 245 -4.90 11.14 -3.39
C ILE A 245 -6.15 12.01 -3.23
N VAL A 246 -6.39 12.91 -4.17
CA VAL A 246 -7.52 13.84 -4.16
C VAL A 246 -8.38 13.65 -5.41
N VAL A 247 -9.70 13.70 -5.25
CA VAL A 247 -10.65 13.75 -6.36
C VAL A 247 -10.72 15.17 -6.92
N GLU A 248 -10.14 15.41 -8.09
CA GLU A 248 -10.23 16.71 -8.77
C GLU A 248 -11.53 16.87 -9.58
N LYS A 249 -12.03 15.77 -10.16
CA LYS A 249 -13.28 15.76 -10.94
C LYS A 249 -13.93 14.39 -10.90
N ILE A 250 -15.26 14.35 -10.88
CA ILE A 250 -16.06 13.16 -11.19
C ILE A 250 -16.86 13.48 -12.45
N ALA A 251 -16.62 12.77 -13.54
CA ALA A 251 -17.32 12.96 -14.81
C ALA A 251 -18.78 12.50 -14.70
N PRO A 252 -19.72 13.14 -15.42
CA PRO A 252 -21.07 12.61 -15.61
C PRO A 252 -21.04 11.19 -16.19
N LEU A 253 -22.09 10.41 -15.95
CA LEU A 253 -22.18 9.02 -16.43
C LEU A 253 -22.06 8.93 -17.96
N GLU A 254 -22.62 9.90 -18.67
CA GLU A 254 -22.66 9.96 -20.14
C GLU A 254 -21.29 10.27 -20.76
N GLU A 255 -20.42 10.94 -20.00
CA GLU A 255 -19.03 11.23 -20.39
C GLU A 255 -18.05 10.13 -19.94
N SER A 256 -18.51 9.19 -19.11
CA SER A 256 -17.67 8.17 -18.50
C SER A 256 -17.52 6.95 -19.40
N TYR A 257 -16.28 6.50 -19.57
CA TYR A 257 -15.90 5.36 -20.39
C TYR A 257 -15.21 4.25 -19.56
N GLY A 258 -14.92 4.52 -18.29
CA GLY A 258 -14.43 3.55 -17.32
C GLY A 258 -12.99 3.14 -17.54
N ARG A 259 -12.20 3.83 -18.38
CA ARG A 259 -10.84 3.38 -18.73
C ARG A 259 -9.81 4.09 -17.87
N VAL A 260 -8.75 3.36 -17.54
CA VAL A 260 -7.56 3.93 -16.92
C VAL A 260 -6.81 4.78 -17.94
N GLN A 261 -6.47 6.00 -17.56
CA GLN A 261 -5.65 6.89 -18.37
C GLN A 261 -4.71 7.70 -17.47
N VAL A 262 -3.42 7.72 -17.81
CA VAL A 262 -2.48 8.66 -17.18
C VAL A 262 -2.57 9.98 -17.95
N LEU A 263 -2.75 11.09 -17.24
CA LEU A 263 -2.93 12.42 -17.82
C LEU A 263 -1.66 13.28 -17.74
N GLY A 264 -0.83 13.06 -16.73
CA GLY A 264 0.40 13.82 -16.54
C GLY A 264 1.03 13.59 -15.17
N GLY A 265 2.16 14.23 -14.93
CA GLY A 265 2.92 14.08 -13.70
C GLY A 265 4.21 14.90 -13.71
N SER A 266 4.89 14.89 -12.58
CA SER A 266 6.25 15.44 -12.40
C SER A 266 6.95 14.70 -11.27
N GLY A 267 8.28 14.67 -11.30
CA GLY A 267 9.10 14.11 -10.22
C GLY A 267 9.35 12.61 -10.37
N ILE A 268 10.61 12.21 -10.22
CA ILE A 268 11.00 10.80 -10.19
C ILE A 268 10.55 10.17 -8.88
N CYS A 269 10.06 8.93 -8.95
CA CYS A 269 9.58 8.24 -7.76
C CYS A 269 10.75 7.84 -6.84
N PRO A 270 10.55 7.79 -5.52
CA PRO A 270 11.60 7.34 -4.60
C PRO A 270 12.06 5.91 -4.87
N MET A 271 13.27 5.58 -4.42
CA MET A 271 13.79 4.22 -4.50
C MET A 271 13.05 3.28 -3.52
N GLU A 272 12.87 2.01 -3.89
CA GLU A 272 12.41 0.98 -2.94
C GLU A 272 13.33 0.93 -1.71
N ASN A 273 12.77 0.63 -0.53
CA ASN A 273 13.51 0.59 0.74
C ASN A 273 14.26 1.91 1.07
N GLY A 274 13.70 3.05 0.63
CA GLY A 274 14.30 4.38 0.72
C GLY A 274 14.00 5.18 2.00
N LYS A 275 13.42 4.56 3.04
CA LYS A 275 13.13 5.12 4.38
C LYS A 275 12.18 6.31 4.39
N GLY A 276 11.20 6.30 3.50
CA GLY A 276 10.09 7.26 3.52
C GLY A 276 10.40 8.61 2.87
N ASN A 277 9.45 9.53 3.02
CA ASN A 277 9.42 10.77 2.25
C ASN A 277 10.56 11.73 2.60
N ASP A 278 10.85 11.91 3.89
CA ASP A 278 11.81 12.89 4.39
C ASP A 278 13.24 12.52 3.94
N THR A 279 13.61 11.24 4.08
CA THR A 279 14.90 10.73 3.58
C THR A 279 15.01 10.89 2.07
N TRP A 280 13.94 10.70 1.30
CA TRP A 280 13.99 10.96 -0.14
C TRP A 280 14.19 12.45 -0.47
N ALA A 281 13.59 13.36 0.29
CA ALA A 281 13.83 14.79 0.13
C ALA A 281 15.30 15.16 0.42
N GLU A 282 15.89 14.58 1.46
CA GLU A 282 17.32 14.72 1.78
C GLU A 282 18.23 14.14 0.69
N HIS A 283 17.85 13.01 0.09
CA HIS A 283 18.57 12.45 -1.06
C HIS A 283 18.54 13.40 -2.26
N ILE A 284 17.38 14.00 -2.57
CA ILE A 284 17.28 15.00 -3.64
C ILE A 284 18.20 16.19 -3.36
N ASP A 285 18.20 16.73 -2.15
CA ASP A 285 19.07 17.85 -1.78
C ASP A 285 20.55 17.46 -1.91
N THR A 286 20.94 16.30 -1.39
CA THR A 286 22.30 15.76 -1.50
C THR A 286 22.77 15.65 -2.95
N LEU A 287 21.88 15.23 -3.86
CA LEU A 287 22.22 14.99 -5.26
C LEU A 287 22.19 16.25 -6.13
N THR A 288 21.41 17.26 -5.75
CA THR A 288 21.13 18.42 -6.62
C THR A 288 21.65 19.76 -6.09
N ASN A 289 21.81 19.90 -4.77
CA ASN A 289 22.26 21.13 -4.15
C ASN A 289 23.77 21.09 -3.90
N LEU A 290 24.53 21.92 -4.62
CA LEU A 290 25.99 22.04 -4.44
C LEU A 290 26.39 22.66 -3.09
N GLU A 291 25.49 23.40 -2.46
CA GLU A 291 25.72 24.09 -1.18
C GLU A 291 25.46 23.19 0.03
N SER A 292 24.90 21.99 -0.16
CA SER A 292 24.64 21.01 0.91
C SER A 292 25.92 20.44 1.57
N GLY A 293 27.11 20.85 1.13
CA GLY A 293 28.39 20.34 1.64
C GLY A 293 28.69 18.88 1.27
N SER A 294 27.84 18.24 0.45
CA SER A 294 27.99 16.85 0.02
C SER A 294 29.20 16.66 -0.92
N THR A 295 30.04 15.68 -0.62
CA THR A 295 31.24 15.38 -1.42
C THR A 295 30.85 14.65 -2.73
N PRO A 296 31.65 14.78 -3.81
CA PRO A 296 31.43 13.99 -5.02
C PRO A 296 31.44 12.48 -4.80
N ALA A 297 32.13 11.97 -3.77
CA ALA A 297 32.13 10.55 -3.42
C ALA A 297 30.77 10.11 -2.84
N ALA A 298 30.27 10.85 -1.85
CA ALA A 298 28.97 10.57 -1.22
C ALA A 298 27.82 10.57 -2.25
N ARG A 299 27.83 11.52 -3.20
CA ARG A 299 26.83 11.55 -4.28
C ARG A 299 26.90 10.33 -5.20
N ARG A 300 28.11 9.84 -5.51
CA ARG A 300 28.27 8.64 -6.34
C ARG A 300 27.81 7.39 -5.61
N GLU A 301 28.10 7.28 -4.32
CA GLU A 301 27.65 6.16 -3.49
C GLU A 301 26.12 6.13 -3.38
N LEU A 302 25.50 7.27 -3.06
CA LEU A 302 24.04 7.39 -3.01
C LEU A 302 23.39 7.08 -4.37
N LEU A 303 23.93 7.60 -5.48
CA LEU A 303 23.42 7.25 -6.81
C LEU A 303 23.57 5.76 -7.12
N ALA A 304 24.67 5.13 -6.72
CA ALA A 304 24.87 3.70 -6.92
C ALA A 304 23.84 2.87 -6.11
N GLU A 305 23.54 3.29 -4.88
CA GLU A 305 22.50 2.69 -4.06
C GLU A 305 21.12 2.82 -4.71
N ILE A 306 20.70 4.05 -5.06
CA ILE A 306 19.43 4.32 -5.75
C ILE A 306 19.30 3.47 -7.02
N TYR A 307 20.35 3.43 -7.83
CA TYR A 307 20.35 2.71 -9.10
C TYR A 307 20.41 1.19 -8.96
N SER A 308 20.74 0.68 -7.77
CA SER A 308 20.67 -0.75 -7.47
C SER A 308 19.28 -1.21 -7.02
N MET A 309 18.38 -0.28 -6.68
CA MET A 309 17.05 -0.65 -6.18
C MET A 309 16.14 -1.23 -7.28
N PRO A 310 15.30 -2.23 -6.96
CA PRO A 310 14.48 -2.95 -7.94
C PRO A 310 13.63 -2.06 -8.86
N ASN A 311 12.98 -1.03 -8.33
CA ASN A 311 12.16 -0.13 -9.14
C ASN A 311 12.98 0.72 -10.12
N TYR A 312 14.27 0.97 -9.85
CA TYR A 312 15.20 1.65 -10.76
C TYR A 312 15.84 0.68 -11.77
N THR A 313 16.15 -0.54 -11.35
CA THR A 313 16.73 -1.55 -12.24
C THR A 313 15.73 -1.99 -13.29
N ASP A 314 14.51 -2.33 -12.87
CA ASP A 314 13.47 -2.90 -13.73
C ASP A 314 12.98 -1.90 -14.79
N ARG A 315 13.04 -0.61 -14.48
CA ARG A 315 12.68 0.49 -15.39
C ARG A 315 13.85 1.00 -16.23
N GLY A 316 15.06 0.48 -16.01
CA GLY A 316 16.26 0.95 -16.71
C GLY A 316 16.69 2.37 -16.32
N TRP A 317 16.16 2.94 -15.23
CA TRP A 317 16.48 4.30 -14.80
C TRP A 317 17.94 4.46 -14.39
N HIS A 318 18.57 3.40 -13.91
CA HIS A 318 20.00 3.33 -13.64
C HIS A 318 20.92 3.59 -14.86
N LYS A 319 20.39 3.43 -16.08
CA LYS A 319 21.16 3.67 -17.32
C LYS A 319 21.15 5.14 -17.75
N ARG A 320 20.42 6.00 -17.04
CA ARG A 320 20.28 7.41 -17.40
C ARG A 320 21.60 8.14 -17.11
N PRO A 321 22.07 9.00 -18.02
CA PRO A 321 23.36 9.66 -17.89
C PRO A 321 23.41 10.69 -16.75
N LYS A 322 22.26 11.24 -16.34
CA LYS A 322 22.14 12.20 -15.24
C LYS A 322 20.89 11.91 -14.42
N PHE A 323 21.02 11.98 -13.09
CA PHE A 323 19.88 11.97 -12.18
C PHE A 323 19.13 13.30 -12.29
N ASP A 324 17.82 13.21 -12.45
CA ASP A 324 16.91 14.36 -12.53
C ASP A 324 15.75 14.11 -11.56
N PRO A 325 15.66 14.84 -10.44
CA PRO A 325 14.60 14.63 -9.46
C PRO A 325 13.22 14.99 -10.00
N ASP A 326 13.14 15.82 -11.04
CA ASP A 326 11.88 16.30 -11.63
C ASP A 326 11.41 15.45 -12.80
N TRP A 327 12.18 14.40 -13.14
CA TRP A 327 11.93 13.54 -14.29
C TRP A 327 10.56 12.87 -14.24
N PHE A 328 9.80 13.02 -15.31
CA PHE A 328 8.58 12.28 -15.57
C PHE A 328 8.42 12.01 -17.07
N ASP A 329 8.12 10.76 -17.42
CA ASP A 329 7.78 10.36 -18.78
C ASP A 329 6.36 9.78 -18.83
N LEU A 330 5.47 10.46 -19.56
CA LEU A 330 4.07 10.08 -19.68
C LEU A 330 3.90 8.74 -20.43
N ALA A 331 4.67 8.50 -21.49
CA ALA A 331 4.54 7.32 -22.31
C ALA A 331 5.05 6.07 -21.56
N GLU A 332 6.18 6.21 -20.87
CA GLU A 332 6.75 5.18 -20.01
C GLU A 332 5.80 4.83 -18.87
N THR A 333 5.28 5.85 -18.16
CA THR A 333 4.35 5.64 -17.04
C THR A 333 3.05 5.01 -17.52
N THR A 334 2.49 5.47 -18.64
CA THR A 334 1.31 4.86 -19.27
C THR A 334 1.60 3.41 -19.64
N GLY A 335 2.76 3.13 -20.25
CA GLY A 335 3.18 1.78 -20.60
C GLY A 335 3.25 0.85 -19.38
N ALA A 336 3.81 1.31 -18.27
CA ALA A 336 3.90 0.54 -17.03
C ALA A 336 2.53 0.20 -16.44
N VAL A 337 1.61 1.18 -16.37
CA VAL A 337 0.24 0.96 -15.89
C VAL A 337 -0.52 -0.01 -16.80
N MET A 338 -0.42 0.17 -18.13
CA MET A 338 -1.10 -0.70 -19.09
C MET A 338 -0.53 -2.12 -19.10
N ALA A 339 0.79 -2.28 -18.93
CA ALA A 339 1.42 -3.58 -18.76
C ALA A 339 0.93 -4.28 -17.48
N ALA A 340 0.82 -3.55 -16.38
CA ALA A 340 0.28 -4.09 -15.13
C ALA A 340 -1.18 -4.56 -15.32
N LEU A 341 -2.04 -3.73 -15.92
CA LEU A 341 -3.43 -4.09 -16.24
C LEU A 341 -3.56 -5.36 -17.09
N GLY A 342 -2.61 -5.60 -18.00
CA GLY A 342 -2.57 -6.81 -18.84
C GLY A 342 -2.33 -8.12 -18.09
N THR A 343 -1.86 -8.08 -16.84
CA THR A 343 -1.48 -9.25 -16.04
C THR A 343 -2.50 -9.59 -14.94
N LYS A 344 -2.41 -10.78 -14.32
CA LYS A 344 -3.23 -11.14 -13.14
C LYS A 344 -2.96 -10.22 -11.95
N LEU A 345 -3.96 -9.99 -11.12
CA LEU A 345 -3.78 -9.36 -9.81
C LEU A 345 -2.69 -10.10 -9.02
N SER A 346 -1.82 -9.34 -8.37
CA SER A 346 -0.80 -9.90 -7.48
C SER A 346 -1.45 -10.72 -6.37
N TYR A 347 -0.77 -11.79 -5.93
CA TYR A 347 -1.25 -12.64 -4.87
C TYR A 347 -0.56 -12.25 -3.56
N SER A 348 -1.23 -11.38 -2.78
CA SER A 348 -0.67 -10.81 -1.55
C SER A 348 -0.22 -11.87 -0.53
N ALA A 349 -0.91 -13.01 -0.45
CA ALA A 349 -0.51 -14.15 0.40
C ALA A 349 0.73 -14.94 -0.11
N GLY A 350 1.39 -14.41 -1.13
CA GLY A 350 2.68 -14.83 -1.63
C GLY A 350 3.48 -13.63 -2.15
N ALA A 351 3.51 -12.57 -1.34
CA ALA A 351 4.28 -11.37 -1.60
C ALA A 351 5.74 -11.67 -1.98
N LYS A 352 6.32 -10.79 -2.79
CA LYS A 352 7.70 -10.85 -3.22
C LYS A 352 8.62 -10.63 -2.03
N THR A 353 9.59 -11.51 -1.87
CA THR A 353 10.57 -11.44 -0.78
C THR A 353 11.96 -11.65 -1.35
N PHE A 354 12.93 -10.88 -0.86
CA PHE A 354 14.33 -11.15 -1.14
C PHE A 354 14.86 -12.17 -0.13
N LYS A 355 15.57 -13.18 -0.63
CA LYS A 355 16.16 -14.25 0.18
C LYS A 355 17.65 -14.29 -0.01
N MET A 356 18.37 -14.21 1.10
CA MET A 356 19.80 -14.46 1.18
C MET A 356 20.02 -15.82 1.84
N PRO A 357 20.40 -16.86 1.09
CA PRO A 357 20.73 -18.14 1.70
C PRO A 357 22.02 -18.01 2.52
N LEU A 358 22.21 -18.90 3.51
CA LEU A 358 23.45 -18.95 4.30
C LEU A 358 24.59 -19.70 3.59
N ALA A 359 24.26 -20.49 2.56
CA ALA A 359 25.20 -21.28 1.78
C ALA A 359 24.75 -21.38 0.31
N PRO A 360 25.66 -21.58 -0.68
CA PRO A 360 25.33 -21.48 -2.10
C PRO A 360 24.27 -22.48 -2.56
N GLU A 361 24.19 -23.63 -1.90
CA GLU A 361 23.22 -24.69 -2.15
C GLU A 361 21.77 -24.22 -1.86
N GLY A 362 21.61 -23.17 -1.05
CA GLY A 362 20.34 -22.53 -0.74
C GLY A 362 19.81 -21.57 -1.80
N LEU A 363 20.58 -21.31 -2.88
CA LEU A 363 20.11 -20.57 -4.05
C LEU A 363 19.05 -21.33 -4.85
N LEU A 364 18.91 -22.64 -4.61
CA LEU A 364 17.85 -23.44 -5.19
C LEU A 364 16.59 -23.41 -4.30
N PRO A 365 15.41 -23.11 -4.87
CA PRO A 365 14.16 -23.10 -4.12
C PRO A 365 13.82 -24.48 -3.55
N GLY A 366 13.68 -24.60 -2.23
CA GLY A 366 13.23 -25.83 -1.55
C GLY A 366 11.78 -26.25 -1.93
N PRO A 367 11.34 -27.47 -1.56
CA PRO A 367 10.04 -28.00 -1.97
C PRO A 367 8.85 -27.17 -1.45
N MET A 368 7.82 -27.00 -2.29
CA MET A 368 6.59 -26.30 -1.89
C MET A 368 5.75 -27.12 -0.92
N SER A 369 5.18 -26.47 0.10
CA SER A 369 4.21 -27.08 1.00
C SER A 369 2.92 -27.49 0.25
N ALA A 370 2.28 -28.59 0.68
CA ALA A 370 1.05 -29.11 0.08
C ALA A 370 -0.13 -28.12 0.13
N SER A 371 -0.12 -27.12 1.03
CA SER A 371 -1.13 -26.05 1.11
C SER A 371 -1.06 -25.05 -0.06
N LYS A 372 0.04 -25.06 -0.84
CA LYS A 372 0.31 -24.14 -1.96
C LYS A 372 0.05 -24.76 -3.34
N ARG A 373 -0.72 -25.85 -3.43
CA ARG A 373 -0.98 -26.60 -4.69
C ARG A 373 -1.75 -25.84 -5.80
N LYS A 374 -2.25 -24.62 -5.56
CA LYS A 374 -2.90 -23.76 -6.57
C LYS A 374 -2.12 -22.47 -6.84
N THR A 375 -0.84 -22.47 -6.52
CA THR A 375 0.06 -21.36 -6.75
C THR A 375 1.33 -21.84 -7.43
N THR A 376 1.86 -21.01 -8.33
CA THR A 376 3.16 -21.19 -8.96
C THR A 376 4.18 -20.32 -8.23
N ARG A 377 5.35 -20.89 -7.92
CA ARG A 377 6.47 -20.16 -7.35
C ARG A 377 7.31 -19.56 -8.46
N GLU A 378 7.56 -18.27 -8.39
CA GLU A 378 8.46 -17.56 -9.31
C GLU A 378 9.71 -17.14 -8.54
N VAL A 379 10.88 -17.39 -9.15
CA VAL A 379 12.18 -17.07 -8.58
C VAL A 379 12.98 -16.27 -9.60
N THR A 380 13.55 -15.16 -9.16
CA THR A 380 14.40 -14.31 -9.98
C THR A 380 15.70 -14.07 -9.22
N VAL A 381 16.82 -14.54 -9.76
CA VAL A 381 18.14 -14.32 -9.17
C VAL A 381 18.48 -12.83 -9.30
N ALA A 382 18.96 -12.20 -8.23
CA ALA A 382 19.34 -10.79 -8.28
C ALA A 382 20.54 -10.59 -9.22
N PRO A 383 20.61 -9.47 -9.95
CA PRO A 383 21.76 -9.17 -10.80
C PRO A 383 23.07 -9.03 -9.98
N GLY A 384 24.21 -9.40 -10.58
CA GLY A 384 25.56 -9.19 -10.02
C GLY A 384 26.07 -10.32 -9.10
N ASP A 385 27.12 -10.02 -8.32
CA ASP A 385 27.70 -10.93 -7.29
C ASP A 385 26.81 -11.04 -6.03
N SER A 386 25.56 -10.59 -6.12
CA SER A 386 24.57 -10.59 -5.06
C SER A 386 24.22 -12.02 -4.65
N PHE A 387 24.54 -12.40 -3.43
CA PHE A 387 24.22 -13.72 -2.89
C PHE A 387 22.75 -13.79 -2.43
N GLY A 388 21.81 -13.75 -3.40
CA GLY A 388 20.39 -13.83 -3.11
C GLY A 388 19.47 -13.86 -4.33
N PHE A 389 18.18 -14.08 -4.08
CA PHE A 389 17.14 -14.15 -5.11
C PHE A 389 15.82 -13.59 -4.59
N PHE A 390 15.02 -13.05 -5.49
CA PHE A 390 13.62 -12.73 -5.23
C PHE A 390 12.75 -13.97 -5.43
N GLU A 391 11.76 -14.13 -4.56
CA GLU A 391 10.72 -15.15 -4.67
C GLU A 391 9.34 -14.53 -4.47
N GLU A 392 8.38 -14.91 -5.29
CA GLU A 392 6.95 -14.66 -5.06
C GLU A 392 6.09 -15.86 -5.44
N LEU A 393 4.85 -15.92 -4.94
CA LEU A 393 3.86 -16.89 -5.42
C LEU A 393 2.81 -16.21 -6.28
N LYS A 394 2.51 -16.81 -7.42
CA LYS A 394 1.43 -16.42 -8.31
C LYS A 394 0.27 -17.38 -8.17
N LYS A 395 -0.95 -16.85 -8.18
CA LYS A 395 -2.17 -17.66 -8.17
C LYS A 395 -2.41 -18.28 -9.55
N ASP A 396 -2.55 -19.61 -9.61
CA ASP A 396 -2.76 -20.31 -10.88
C ASP A 396 -4.15 -20.07 -11.45
N GLY A 397 -5.13 -19.87 -10.57
CA GLY A 397 -6.52 -19.59 -10.94
C GLY A 397 -6.71 -18.19 -11.51
N ARG A 398 -7.91 -17.94 -12.03
CA ARG A 398 -8.31 -16.60 -12.47
C ARG A 398 -8.54 -15.66 -11.29
N ASP A 399 -8.51 -14.37 -11.58
CA ASP A 399 -8.85 -13.32 -10.63
C ASP A 399 -10.34 -13.38 -10.24
N SER A 400 -10.64 -12.87 -9.06
CA SER A 400 -12.02 -12.74 -8.59
C SER A 400 -12.75 -11.70 -9.43
N ARG A 401 -14.05 -11.91 -9.70
CA ARG A 401 -14.87 -10.87 -10.36
C ARG A 401 -14.96 -9.58 -9.56
N ARG A 402 -14.74 -9.63 -8.25
CA ARG A 402 -14.71 -8.47 -7.35
C ARG A 402 -13.36 -7.74 -7.35
N ALA A 403 -12.31 -8.41 -7.80
CA ALA A 403 -10.93 -7.92 -7.77
C ALA A 403 -10.27 -8.18 -9.12
N THR A 404 -10.86 -7.61 -10.17
CA THR A 404 -10.36 -7.70 -11.55
C THR A 404 -10.86 -6.52 -12.37
N ALA A 405 -10.21 -6.28 -13.50
CA ALA A 405 -10.57 -5.24 -14.45
C ALA A 405 -10.28 -5.70 -15.88
N CYS A 406 -10.75 -4.94 -16.86
CA CYS A 406 -10.45 -5.20 -18.27
C CYS A 406 -8.93 -5.15 -18.48
N ALA A 407 -8.35 -6.26 -18.94
CA ALA A 407 -6.90 -6.38 -19.12
C ALA A 407 -6.31 -5.42 -20.16
N ALA A 408 -7.16 -4.79 -20.99
CA ALA A 408 -6.73 -3.86 -22.02
C ALA A 408 -6.90 -2.38 -21.64
N CYS A 409 -7.75 -2.04 -20.67
CA CYS A 409 -8.09 -0.65 -20.39
C CYS A 409 -8.46 -0.35 -18.93
N GLY A 410 -8.49 -1.35 -18.05
CA GLY A 410 -8.79 -1.18 -16.63
C GLY A 410 -10.26 -0.90 -16.27
N ASN A 411 -11.19 -0.96 -17.23
CA ASN A 411 -12.61 -0.85 -16.92
C ASN A 411 -13.09 -2.03 -16.05
N PRO A 412 -13.68 -1.80 -14.86
CA PRO A 412 -14.12 -2.86 -13.96
C PRO A 412 -15.52 -3.42 -14.31
N ASN A 413 -16.24 -2.77 -15.22
CA ASN A 413 -17.64 -3.06 -15.53
C ASN A 413 -17.80 -4.01 -16.73
N ASP A 414 -18.92 -4.74 -16.74
CA ASP A 414 -19.39 -5.56 -17.88
C ASP A 414 -18.36 -6.59 -18.41
N LEU A 415 -17.58 -7.17 -17.49
CA LEU A 415 -16.44 -8.02 -17.80
C LEU A 415 -16.82 -9.43 -18.28
N LYS A 416 -16.23 -9.83 -19.40
CA LYS A 416 -16.30 -11.17 -19.97
C LYS A 416 -14.92 -11.83 -19.96
N ALA A 417 -14.87 -13.08 -19.50
CA ALA A 417 -13.64 -13.85 -19.51
C ALA A 417 -13.25 -14.25 -20.94
N CYS A 418 -11.96 -14.35 -21.21
CA CYS A 418 -11.44 -14.90 -22.46
C CYS A 418 -12.00 -16.32 -22.68
N SER A 419 -12.63 -16.58 -23.82
CA SER A 419 -13.16 -17.91 -24.15
C SER A 419 -12.07 -18.96 -24.36
N GLY A 420 -10.82 -18.55 -24.62
CA GLY A 420 -9.69 -19.44 -24.82
C GLY A 420 -9.14 -20.04 -23.51
N CYS A 421 -8.63 -19.18 -22.61
CA CYS A 421 -8.02 -19.62 -21.35
C CYS A 421 -8.90 -19.43 -20.10
N GLY A 422 -9.95 -18.60 -20.17
CA GLY A 422 -10.79 -18.25 -19.03
C GLY A 422 -10.10 -17.41 -17.93
N GLN A 423 -8.85 -16.97 -18.13
CA GLN A 423 -8.03 -16.31 -17.10
C GLN A 423 -8.07 -14.78 -17.13
N ARG A 424 -8.22 -14.16 -18.32
CA ARG A 424 -8.25 -12.70 -18.50
C ARG A 424 -9.67 -12.20 -18.71
N PHE A 425 -9.94 -10.96 -18.29
CA PHE A 425 -11.25 -10.32 -18.43
C PHE A 425 -11.19 -9.12 -19.37
N TYR A 426 -12.28 -8.88 -20.10
CA TYR A 426 -12.43 -7.76 -21.03
C TYR A 426 -13.84 -7.19 -20.96
N CYS A 427 -13.97 -5.85 -21.01
CA CYS A 427 -15.27 -5.18 -21.09
C CYS A 427 -15.92 -5.30 -22.49
N GLY A 428 -15.17 -5.73 -23.51
CA GLY A 428 -15.69 -5.88 -24.87
C GLY A 428 -14.68 -6.48 -25.86
N GLN A 429 -15.18 -6.84 -27.04
CA GLN A 429 -14.37 -7.48 -28.09
C GLN A 429 -13.24 -6.58 -28.62
N ALA A 430 -13.45 -5.26 -28.67
CA ALA A 430 -12.42 -4.33 -29.11
C ALA A 430 -11.19 -4.37 -28.19
N CYS A 431 -11.41 -4.31 -26.87
CA CYS A 431 -10.37 -4.45 -25.85
C CYS A 431 -9.68 -5.82 -25.92
N GLN A 432 -10.44 -6.90 -26.09
CA GLN A 432 -9.86 -8.23 -26.25
C GLN A 432 -8.96 -8.32 -27.50
N LYS A 433 -9.40 -7.79 -28.65
CA LYS A 433 -8.61 -7.76 -29.90
C LYS A 433 -7.33 -6.92 -29.75
N ALA A 434 -7.40 -5.80 -29.04
CA ALA A 434 -6.24 -4.95 -28.78
C ALA A 434 -5.20 -5.70 -27.94
N HIS A 435 -5.61 -6.27 -26.80
CA HIS A 435 -4.71 -7.02 -25.93
C HIS A 435 -4.19 -8.32 -26.57
N TRP A 436 -4.99 -8.95 -27.43
CA TRP A 436 -4.56 -10.12 -28.20
C TRP A 436 -3.35 -9.85 -29.08
N LYS A 437 -3.30 -8.68 -29.72
CA LYS A 437 -2.21 -8.28 -30.61
C LYS A 437 -0.92 -7.95 -29.85
N SER A 438 -1.03 -7.33 -28.68
CA SER A 438 0.14 -6.90 -27.89
C SER A 438 0.84 -8.09 -27.22
N THR A 439 0.10 -8.90 -26.46
CA THR A 439 0.69 -9.82 -25.47
C THR A 439 -0.13 -11.10 -25.30
N HIS A 440 -1.46 -10.99 -25.22
CA HIS A 440 -2.30 -12.09 -24.75
C HIS A 440 -2.30 -13.32 -25.66
N LYS A 441 -2.03 -13.20 -26.97
CA LYS A 441 -1.95 -14.38 -27.86
C LYS A 441 -0.96 -15.43 -27.35
N ARG A 442 0.21 -15.00 -26.85
CA ARG A 442 1.25 -15.89 -26.32
C ARG A 442 0.87 -16.43 -24.94
N GLU A 443 0.37 -15.57 -24.06
CA GLU A 443 -0.07 -15.94 -22.72
C GLU A 443 -1.24 -16.91 -22.72
N CYS A 444 -2.24 -16.70 -23.59
CA CYS A 444 -3.44 -17.52 -23.66
C CYS A 444 -3.12 -18.98 -23.96
N ALA A 445 -2.07 -19.25 -24.72
CA ALA A 445 -1.63 -20.63 -25.01
C ALA A 445 -1.00 -21.30 -23.78
N LEU A 446 -0.24 -20.56 -22.99
CA LEU A 446 0.39 -21.04 -21.75
C LEU A 446 -0.62 -21.23 -20.60
N GLU A 447 -1.66 -20.39 -20.58
CA GLU A 447 -2.70 -20.40 -19.56
C GLU A 447 -3.87 -21.36 -19.87
N LYS A 448 -3.91 -21.92 -21.07
CA LYS A 448 -4.92 -22.89 -21.47
C LYS A 448 -4.63 -24.21 -20.74
N LYS A 449 -5.48 -24.54 -19.77
CA LYS A 449 -5.43 -25.83 -19.07
C LYS A 449 -6.04 -26.93 -19.91
#